data_AF-A0A087HQR5-F1
#
_entry.id   AF-A0A087HQR5-F1
#
_cell.length_a   1.000
_cell.length_b   1.000
_cell.length_c   1.000
_cell.angle_alpha   90.00
_cell.angle_beta   90.00
_cell.angle_gamma   90.00
#
_symmetry.space_group_name_H-M   'P 1'
#
loop_
_entity.id
_entity.type
_entity.pdbx_description
1 polymer ?
#
loop_
_entity_poly.entity_id
_entity_poly.type
_entity_poly.pdbx_seq_one_letter_code
_entity_poly.pdbx_strand_id
1 'polypeptide(L)'
;MALHGTSTGELDVKSPAVKFFKALTDDINGAFDKLAEEKLSESIDWEKRTMTMRMSGCLISKIYKTVKVTITVTPKEDKNRSKVVWTVESEKIRHDIKDPHFIIKTLIDVLINYLKETDGNLLL
;
A
#
# COMPACT_ATOMS: atom_id res chain seq x y z
N MET A 1 -9.01 13.65 20.12
CA MET A 1 -8.96 13.08 18.74
C MET A 1 -7.84 12.06 18.67
N ALA A 2 -8.02 10.95 17.95
CA ALA A 2 -7.04 9.87 17.91
C ALA A 2 -5.76 10.29 17.16
N LEU A 3 -4.59 9.98 17.74
CA LEU A 3 -3.29 10.09 17.03
C LEU A 3 -3.17 9.06 15.89
N HIS A 4 -4.00 8.01 15.93
CA HIS A 4 -3.96 6.92 14.97
C HIS A 4 -5.14 7.02 13.99
N GLY A 5 -4.83 6.88 12.71
CA GLY A 5 -5.80 6.77 11.63
C GLY A 5 -5.59 5.48 10.84
N THR A 6 -6.67 4.84 10.44
CA THR A 6 -6.66 3.63 9.62
C THR A 6 -7.57 3.83 8.40
N SER A 7 -7.08 3.45 7.22
CA SER A 7 -7.84 3.45 5.97
C SER A 7 -7.65 2.12 5.27
N THR A 8 -8.73 1.48 4.83
CA THR A 8 -8.68 0.19 4.14
C THR A 8 -9.32 0.31 2.76
N GLY A 9 -8.93 -0.58 1.87
CA GLY A 9 -9.57 -0.70 0.57
C GLY A 9 -9.27 -2.04 -0.08
N GLU A 10 -9.96 -2.29 -1.17
CA GLU A 10 -9.83 -3.53 -1.93
C GLU A 10 -9.95 -3.29 -3.44
N LEU A 11 -9.29 -4.15 -4.20
CA LEU A 11 -9.31 -4.15 -5.65
C LEU A 11 -9.28 -5.58 -6.17
N ASP A 12 -10.20 -5.87 -7.08
CA ASP A 12 -10.17 -7.10 -7.86
C ASP A 12 -9.18 -6.97 -9.01
N VAL A 13 -8.28 -7.94 -9.15
CA VAL A 13 -7.29 -8.01 -10.21
C VAL A 13 -7.47 -9.30 -11.00
N LYS A 14 -7.20 -9.24 -12.30
CA LYS A 14 -7.44 -10.36 -13.22
C LYS A 14 -6.28 -11.34 -13.26
N SER A 15 -5.14 -10.98 -12.70
CA SER A 15 -3.95 -11.83 -12.60
C SER A 15 -4.02 -12.83 -11.43
N PRO A 16 -3.37 -14.01 -11.54
CA PRO A 16 -3.27 -14.96 -10.45
C PRO A 16 -2.52 -14.39 -9.24
N ALA A 17 -2.98 -14.70 -8.03
CA ALA A 17 -2.46 -14.14 -6.77
C ALA A 17 -0.94 -14.25 -6.61
N VAL A 18 -0.36 -15.40 -6.98
CA VAL A 18 1.09 -15.66 -6.84
C VAL A 18 1.90 -14.78 -7.81
N LYS A 19 1.44 -14.66 -9.06
CA LYS A 19 2.12 -13.82 -10.07
C LYS A 19 2.04 -12.34 -9.69
N PHE A 20 0.84 -11.90 -9.29
CA PHE A 20 0.60 -10.53 -8.88
C PHE A 20 1.42 -10.15 -7.66
N PHE A 21 1.41 -10.99 -6.62
CA PHE A 21 2.18 -10.72 -5.39
C PHE A 21 3.69 -10.66 -5.65
N LYS A 22 4.22 -11.49 -6.55
CA LYS A 22 5.63 -11.42 -6.94
C LYS A 22 5.97 -10.09 -7.63
N ALA A 23 5.17 -9.69 -8.62
CA ALA A 23 5.40 -8.41 -9.31
C ALA A 23 5.29 -7.21 -8.35
N LEU A 24 4.34 -7.27 -7.41
CA LEU A 24 4.19 -6.28 -6.35
C LEU A 24 5.48 -6.16 -5.51
N THR A 25 6.00 -7.27 -4.98
CA THR A 25 7.19 -7.24 -4.12
C THR A 25 8.45 -6.79 -4.86
N ASP A 26 8.51 -7.00 -6.18
CA ASP A 26 9.67 -6.65 -7.00
C ASP A 26 9.79 -5.14 -7.25
N ASP A 27 8.66 -4.39 -7.33
CA ASP A 27 8.66 -3.01 -7.84
C ASP A 27 7.93 -1.97 -6.96
N ILE A 28 7.18 -2.38 -5.93
CA ILE A 28 6.34 -1.45 -5.16
C ILE A 28 7.08 -0.28 -4.50
N ASN A 29 8.38 -0.45 -4.20
CA ASN A 29 9.18 0.63 -3.66
C ASN A 29 9.28 1.81 -4.65
N GLY A 30 9.39 1.55 -5.95
CA GLY A 30 9.45 2.59 -6.99
C GLY A 30 8.16 3.41 -7.08
N ALA A 31 7.01 2.77 -6.86
CA ALA A 31 5.69 3.44 -6.92
C ALA A 31 5.57 4.63 -5.96
N PHE A 32 6.32 4.62 -4.85
CA PHE A 32 6.25 5.64 -3.81
C PHE A 32 7.44 6.60 -3.77
N ASP A 33 8.36 6.59 -4.75
CA ASP A 33 9.60 7.43 -4.77
C ASP A 33 9.33 8.92 -4.63
N LYS A 34 8.17 9.39 -5.10
CA LYS A 34 7.78 10.80 -4.99
C LYS A 34 7.09 11.15 -3.67
N LEU A 35 6.67 10.16 -2.89
CA LEU A 35 5.83 10.34 -1.69
C LEU A 35 6.57 10.08 -0.38
N ALA A 36 7.60 9.24 -0.41
CA ALA A 36 8.42 8.91 0.75
C ALA A 36 9.90 8.88 0.35
N GLU A 37 10.75 9.45 1.21
CA GLU A 37 12.21 9.39 1.07
C GLU A 37 12.73 8.06 1.60
N GLU A 38 12.13 7.57 2.67
CA GLU A 38 12.50 6.31 3.32
C GLU A 38 11.33 5.32 3.25
N LYS A 39 11.63 4.12 2.77
CA LYS A 39 10.70 2.99 2.73
C LYS A 39 11.41 1.78 3.28
N LEU A 40 10.82 1.18 4.28
CA LEU A 40 11.33 -0.02 4.90
C LEU A 40 10.29 -1.12 4.73
N SER A 41 10.63 -2.14 3.94
CA SER A 41 9.88 -3.40 3.95
C SER A 41 10.04 -4.02 5.34
N GLU A 42 8.99 -3.95 6.16
CA GLU A 42 9.00 -4.49 7.52
C GLU A 42 8.85 -6.01 7.52
N SER A 43 8.00 -6.53 6.64
CA SER A 43 7.74 -7.96 6.53
C SER A 43 7.21 -8.33 5.15
N ILE A 44 7.56 -9.55 4.71
CA ILE A 44 7.00 -10.20 3.53
C ILE A 44 6.71 -11.65 3.94
N ASP A 45 5.43 -12.03 3.86
CA ASP A 45 4.94 -13.39 4.09
C ASP A 45 4.46 -13.94 2.74
N TRP A 46 5.26 -14.82 2.13
CA TRP A 46 4.97 -15.41 0.83
C TRP A 46 3.84 -16.45 0.88
N GLU A 47 3.61 -17.09 2.03
CA GLU A 47 2.53 -18.08 2.18
C GLU A 47 1.18 -17.38 2.19
N LYS A 48 1.07 -16.32 3.01
CA LYS A 48 -0.13 -15.48 3.11
C LYS A 48 -0.25 -14.47 1.97
N ARG A 49 0.84 -14.25 1.21
CA ARG A 49 0.98 -13.18 0.21
C ARG A 49 0.65 -11.83 0.82
N THR A 50 1.28 -11.55 1.94
CA THR A 50 1.14 -10.30 2.70
C THR A 50 2.47 -9.58 2.76
N MET A 51 2.47 -8.29 2.49
CA MET A 51 3.63 -7.41 2.66
C MET A 51 3.24 -6.24 3.54
N THR A 52 4.12 -5.87 4.46
CA THR A 52 4.01 -4.62 5.22
C THR A 52 5.23 -3.76 4.96
N MET A 53 4.99 -2.50 4.65
CA MET A 53 6.02 -1.48 4.51
C MET A 53 5.74 -0.30 5.43
N ARG A 54 6.81 0.30 5.94
CA ARG A 54 6.78 1.58 6.64
C ARG A 54 7.33 2.65 5.73
N MET A 55 6.68 3.81 5.71
CA MET A 55 7.06 4.97 4.93
C MET A 55 7.33 6.17 5.86
N SER A 56 8.43 6.87 5.60
CA SER A 56 8.84 8.11 6.26
C SER A 56 9.45 9.10 5.26
N GLY A 57 9.53 10.37 5.66
CA GLY A 57 10.15 11.44 4.86
C GLY A 57 9.19 12.26 3.99
N CYS A 58 9.73 13.31 3.37
CA CYS A 58 9.02 14.27 2.50
C CYS A 58 7.74 14.89 3.13
N LEU A 59 6.57 14.67 2.50
CA LEU A 59 5.27 15.21 2.96
C LEU A 59 4.73 14.44 4.16
N ILE A 60 5.08 13.16 4.29
CA ILE A 60 4.59 12.29 5.37
C ILE A 60 5.13 12.77 6.71
N SER A 61 6.45 13.02 6.81
CA SER A 61 7.12 13.42 8.06
C SER A 61 6.75 14.80 8.59
N LYS A 62 6.00 15.62 7.83
CA LYS A 62 5.46 16.91 8.31
C LYS A 62 4.26 16.73 9.24
N ILE A 63 3.56 15.61 9.15
CA ILE A 63 2.24 15.40 9.76
C ILE A 63 2.18 14.08 10.50
N TYR A 64 2.80 13.05 9.92
CA TYR A 64 2.79 11.69 10.41
C TYR A 64 4.19 11.30 10.89
N LYS A 65 4.24 10.75 12.09
CA LYS A 65 5.44 10.11 12.65
C LYS A 65 5.71 8.78 11.94
N THR A 66 4.65 8.02 11.66
CA THR A 66 4.75 6.79 10.88
C THR A 66 3.53 6.62 9.98
N VAL A 67 3.77 6.10 8.77
CA VAL A 67 2.74 5.53 7.91
C VAL A 67 3.14 4.10 7.57
N LYS A 68 2.24 3.16 7.78
CA LYS A 68 2.41 1.76 7.42
C LYS A 68 1.38 1.37 6.38
N VAL A 69 1.81 0.62 5.37
CA VAL A 69 0.95 0.05 4.34
C VAL A 69 1.10 -1.45 4.40
N THR A 70 0.01 -2.14 4.68
CA THR A 70 -0.08 -3.61 4.63
C THR A 70 -0.94 -4.00 3.44
N ILE A 71 -0.44 -4.89 2.59
CA ILE A 71 -1.11 -5.37 1.38
C ILE A 71 -1.18 -6.89 1.44
N THR A 72 -2.35 -7.45 1.21
CA THR A 72 -2.60 -8.89 1.15
C THR A 72 -3.24 -9.26 -0.18
N VAL A 73 -2.72 -10.30 -0.83
CA VAL A 73 -3.23 -10.78 -2.12
C VAL A 73 -3.82 -12.19 -1.95
N THR A 74 -5.13 -12.29 -2.12
CA THR A 74 -5.87 -13.54 -1.96
C THR A 74 -6.36 -14.08 -3.31
N PRO A 75 -6.19 -15.37 -3.61
CA PRO A 75 -6.80 -15.97 -4.79
C PRO A 75 -8.33 -15.95 -4.67
N LYS A 76 -9.02 -15.73 -5.78
CA LYS A 76 -10.47 -15.94 -5.86
C LYS A 76 -10.79 -17.41 -6.19
N GLU A 77 -12.07 -17.77 -6.12
CA GLU A 77 -12.55 -19.12 -6.47
C GLU A 77 -12.04 -19.57 -7.84
N ASP A 78 -12.08 -18.66 -8.82
CA ASP A 78 -11.32 -18.78 -10.06
C ASP A 78 -9.85 -18.42 -9.78
N LYS A 79 -8.99 -19.44 -9.70
CA LYS A 79 -7.55 -19.31 -9.40
C LYS A 79 -6.79 -18.38 -10.35
N ASN A 80 -7.40 -18.02 -11.48
CA ASN A 80 -6.83 -17.08 -12.42
C ASN A 80 -6.97 -15.63 -11.97
N ARG A 81 -7.89 -15.32 -11.05
CA ARG A 81 -8.13 -13.97 -10.53
C ARG A 81 -7.72 -13.86 -9.07
N SER A 82 -7.49 -12.64 -8.62
CA SER A 82 -7.19 -12.38 -7.21
C SER A 82 -7.84 -11.10 -6.70
N LYS A 83 -7.88 -10.98 -5.38
CA LYS A 83 -8.33 -9.80 -4.66
C LYS A 83 -7.17 -9.27 -3.85
N VAL A 84 -6.87 -7.99 -4.06
CA VAL A 84 -5.90 -7.23 -3.28
C VAL A 84 -6.66 -6.49 -2.20
N VAL A 85 -6.22 -6.59 -0.97
CA VAL A 85 -6.70 -5.80 0.16
C VAL A 85 -5.53 -5.01 0.71
N TRP A 86 -5.72 -3.72 0.97
CA TRP A 86 -4.71 -2.90 1.63
C TRP A 86 -5.26 -2.22 2.87
N THR A 87 -4.37 -1.99 3.82
CA THR A 87 -4.58 -1.23 5.04
C THR A 87 -3.47 -0.20 5.16
N VAL A 88 -3.83 1.07 5.27
CA VAL A 88 -2.93 2.19 5.57
C VAL A 88 -3.16 2.59 7.02
N GLU A 89 -2.15 2.41 7.86
CA GLU A 89 -2.13 2.84 9.25
C GLU A 89 -1.24 4.07 9.37
N SER A 90 -1.67 5.07 10.12
CA SER A 90 -0.97 6.33 10.24
C SER A 90 -0.96 6.80 11.69
N GLU A 91 0.19 7.32 12.14
CA GLU A 91 0.37 7.92 13.46
C GLU A 91 0.77 9.38 13.25
N LYS A 92 -0.06 10.32 13.72
CA LYS A 92 0.25 11.75 13.69
C LYS A 92 1.36 12.10 14.68
N ILE A 93 2.13 13.14 14.37
CA ILE A 93 3.20 13.62 15.26
C ILE A 93 2.62 14.16 16.57
N ARG A 94 1.47 14.85 16.49
CA ARG A 94 0.73 15.41 17.63
C ARG A 94 -0.72 15.73 17.25
N HIS A 95 -1.57 15.92 18.25
CA HIS A 95 -3.04 15.98 18.10
C HIS A 95 -3.58 17.26 17.44
N ASP A 96 -2.82 18.35 17.47
CA ASP A 96 -3.16 19.70 17.00
C ASP A 96 -2.89 19.90 15.50
N ILE A 97 -2.20 18.96 14.85
CA ILE A 97 -1.94 19.05 13.41
C ILE A 97 -3.24 18.76 12.67
N LYS A 98 -3.77 19.78 11.99
CA LYS A 98 -4.90 19.61 11.08
C LYS A 98 -4.47 18.67 9.97
N ASP A 99 -5.09 17.51 9.96
CA ASP A 99 -4.85 16.49 8.97
C ASP A 99 -5.32 16.96 7.58
N PRO A 100 -4.40 17.23 6.65
CA PRO A 100 -4.78 17.42 5.28
C PRO A 100 -5.13 16.03 4.76
N HIS A 101 -6.43 15.77 4.69
CA HIS A 101 -7.02 14.56 4.10
C HIS A 101 -6.36 14.15 2.77
N PHE A 102 -5.74 15.11 2.08
CA PHE A 102 -5.02 14.92 0.84
C PHE A 102 -3.80 13.98 0.92
N ILE A 103 -3.02 13.91 2.01
CA ILE A 103 -1.77 13.11 2.01
C ILE A 103 -2.07 11.61 1.92
N ILE A 104 -2.84 11.09 2.87
CA ILE A 104 -3.22 9.66 2.89
C ILE A 104 -4.06 9.34 1.64
N LYS A 105 -4.95 10.24 1.23
CA LYS A 105 -5.71 10.07 -0.02
C LYS A 105 -4.79 9.95 -1.24
N THR A 106 -3.79 10.81 -1.38
CA THR A 106 -2.83 10.76 -2.50
C THR A 106 -2.02 9.47 -2.48
N LEU A 107 -1.61 9.00 -1.31
CA LEU A 107 -0.92 7.73 -1.15
C LEU A 107 -1.79 6.56 -1.62
N ILE A 108 -3.07 6.54 -1.23
CA ILE A 108 -4.04 5.55 -1.67
C ILE A 108 -4.28 5.63 -3.18
N ASP A 109 -4.43 6.84 -3.74
CA ASP A 109 -4.63 7.03 -5.18
C ASP A 109 -3.43 6.51 -5.99
N VAL A 110 -2.20 6.78 -5.54
CA VAL A 110 -0.97 6.23 -6.15
C VAL A 110 -0.92 4.71 -6.04
N LEU A 111 -1.24 4.14 -4.87
CA LEU A 111 -1.30 2.70 -4.67
C LEU A 111 -2.30 2.05 -5.63
N ILE A 112 -3.52 2.58 -5.74
CA ILE A 112 -4.56 2.04 -6.62
C ILE A 112 -4.11 2.06 -8.08
N ASN A 113 -3.51 3.15 -8.54
CA ASN A 113 -3.04 3.27 -9.91
C ASN A 113 -1.92 2.27 -10.20
N TYR A 114 -0.93 2.16 -9.29
CA TYR A 114 0.13 1.18 -9.38
C TYR A 114 -0.42 -0.26 -9.47
N LEU A 115 -1.35 -0.64 -8.57
CA LEU A 115 -1.96 -1.98 -8.58
C LEU A 115 -2.67 -2.28 -9.91
N LYS A 116 -3.34 -1.30 -10.51
CA LYS A 116 -4.00 -1.45 -11.81
C LYS A 116 -3.00 -1.60 -12.95
N GLU A 117 -1.92 -0.82 -12.94
CA GLU A 117 -0.84 -0.92 -13.94
C GLU A 117 -0.12 -2.27 -13.84
N THR A 118 0.20 -2.74 -12.63
CA THR A 118 0.76 -4.07 -12.40
C THR A 118 -0.15 -5.17 -12.93
N ASP A 119 -1.46 -5.13 -12.67
CA ASP A 119 -2.40 -6.11 -13.20
C ASP A 119 -2.44 -6.07 -14.73
N GLY A 120 -2.49 -4.87 -15.33
CA GLY A 120 -2.48 -4.70 -16.77
C GLY A 120 -1.22 -5.29 -17.42
N ASN A 121 -0.04 -5.00 -16.86
CA ASN A 121 1.25 -5.47 -17.38
C ASN A 121 1.40 -7.00 -17.31
N LEU A 122 0.76 -7.66 -16.35
CA LEU A 122 0.79 -9.12 -16.21
C LEU A 122 -0.16 -9.86 -17.16
N LEU A 123 -1.03 -9.14 -17.85
CA LEU A 123 -2.02 -9.67 -18.80
C LEU A 123 -1.63 -9.45 -20.27
N LEU A 124 -0.53 -8.72 -20.52
CA LEU A 124 0.08 -8.54 -21.84
C LEU A 124 0.88 -9.78 -22.25
#